data_AF-A0A9N9H2Z3-F1
#
_entry.id   AF-A0A9N9H2Z3-F1
#
_cell.length_a   1.000
_cell.length_b   1.000
_cell.length_c   1.000
_cell.angle_alpha   90.00
_cell.angle_beta   90.00
_cell.angle_gamma   90.00
#
_symmetry.space_group_name_H-M   'P 1'
#
loop_
_entity.id
_entity.type
_entity.pdbx_description
1 polymer ?
#
loop_
_entity_poly.entity_id
_entity_poly.type
_entity_poly.pdbx_seq_one_letter_code
_entity_poly.pdbx_strand_id
1 'polypeptide(L)'
;KMESMGKGVVQNIIQLHTAAEKLLGKRKHRDLNNELPSIYGIVTTGEKWKFIYWSGPPKTPSVKVSKSYVCGFDEEANEATKKATTKVLSLISRLLHSQGDFMESHMDLFQVGENE
;
A
#
# COMPACT_ATOMS: atom_id res chain seq x y z
N LYS A 1 -16.58 -7.38 13.03
CA LYS A 1 -15.75 -7.69 11.82
C LYS A 1 -15.77 -6.59 10.74
N MET A 2 -16.91 -5.97 10.38
CA MET A 2 -16.91 -4.88 9.38
C MET A 2 -16.34 -3.55 9.93
N GLU A 3 -16.65 -3.23 11.18
CA GLU A 3 -16.16 -2.03 11.86
C GLU A 3 -14.62 -2.06 12.04
N SER A 4 -14.04 -3.23 12.31
CA SER A 4 -12.59 -3.41 12.39
C SER A 4 -11.89 -3.18 11.05
N MET A 5 -12.50 -3.61 9.94
CA MET A 5 -11.98 -3.34 8.59
C MET A 5 -12.04 -1.84 8.25
N GLY A 6 -13.14 -1.16 8.62
CA GLY A 6 -13.26 0.29 8.44
C GLY A 6 -12.18 1.06 9.21
N LYS A 7 -11.99 0.74 10.49
CA LYS A 7 -10.91 1.33 11.33
C LYS A 7 -9.54 1.06 10.74
N GLY A 8 -9.28 -0.17 10.27
CA GLY A 8 -8.02 -0.53 9.62
C GLY A 8 -7.74 0.27 8.35
N VAL A 9 -8.76 0.51 7.51
CA VAL A 9 -8.63 1.36 6.32
C VAL A 9 -8.27 2.80 6.68
N VAL A 10 -8.98 3.38 7.65
CA VAL A 10 -8.68 4.76 8.11
C VAL A 10 -7.26 4.86 8.63
N GLN A 11 -6.84 3.94 9.51
CA GLN A 11 -5.48 3.91 10.04
C GLN A 11 -4.42 3.82 8.94
N ASN A 12 -4.62 2.93 7.96
CA ASN A 12 -3.69 2.76 6.85
C ASN A 12 -3.61 4.03 5.99
N ILE A 13 -4.74 4.70 5.71
CA ILE A 13 -4.75 5.96 4.95
C ILE A 13 -3.92 7.03 5.65
N ILE A 14 -4.04 7.18 6.98
CA ILE A 14 -3.23 8.12 7.75
C ILE A 14 -1.74 7.77 7.67
N GLN A 15 -1.40 6.48 7.79
CA GLN A 15 -0.01 6.03 7.65
C GLN A 15 0.57 6.32 6.26
N LEU A 16 -0.21 6.08 5.20
CA LEU A 16 0.18 6.39 3.82
C LEU A 16 0.37 7.90 3.61
N HIS A 17 -0.51 8.72 4.19
CA HIS A 17 -0.37 10.17 4.15
C HIS A 17 0.94 10.63 4.80
N THR A 18 1.22 10.19 6.03
CA THR A 18 2.48 10.52 6.73
C THR A 18 3.71 10.03 5.98
N ALA A 19 3.64 8.84 5.36
CA ALA A 19 4.72 8.33 4.50
C ALA A 19 4.94 9.25 3.28
N ALA A 20 3.86 9.69 2.61
CA ALA A 20 3.94 10.60 1.48
C ALA A 20 4.54 11.97 1.87
N GLU A 21 4.18 12.51 3.03
CA GLU A 21 4.78 13.74 3.55
C GLU A 21 6.29 13.60 3.82
N LYS A 22 6.70 12.50 4.45
CA LYS A 22 8.13 12.21 4.70
C LYS A 22 8.93 12.09 3.40
N LEU A 23 8.35 11.45 2.38
CA LEU A 23 8.96 11.33 1.06
C LEU A 23 9.14 12.71 0.40
N LEU A 24 8.18 13.62 0.53
CA LEU A 24 8.34 15.01 0.05
C LEU A 24 9.40 15.79 0.84
N GLY A 25 9.44 15.64 2.15
CA GLY A 25 10.41 16.33 3.01
C GLY A 25 11.86 16.02 2.59
N LYS A 26 12.15 14.75 2.24
CA LYS A 26 13.45 14.31 1.72
C LYS A 26 13.73 14.77 0.29
N ARG A 27 12.70 15.08 -0.50
CA ARG A 27 12.81 15.49 -1.91
C ARG A 27 12.99 16.99 -2.12
N LYS A 28 12.77 17.83 -1.11
CA LYS A 28 12.90 19.30 -1.20
C LYS A 28 14.28 19.79 -1.66
N HIS A 29 15.27 18.89 -1.75
CA HIS A 29 16.64 19.17 -2.19
C HIS A 29 16.97 18.77 -3.65
N ARG A 30 16.05 18.14 -4.39
CA ARG A 30 16.26 17.79 -5.81
C ARG A 30 15.06 18.23 -6.65
N ASP A 31 15.33 19.05 -7.66
CA ASP A 31 14.41 19.34 -8.77
C ASP A 31 13.96 18.02 -9.40
N LEU A 32 12.73 17.60 -9.12
CA LEU A 32 12.11 16.43 -9.74
C LEU A 32 10.65 16.76 -9.97
N ASN A 33 10.29 16.81 -11.25
CA ASN A 33 8.94 16.92 -11.78
C ASN A 33 7.91 16.15 -10.93
N ASN A 34 7.21 16.89 -10.07
CA ASN A 34 5.82 16.78 -9.57
C ASN A 34 5.11 15.44 -9.29
N GLU A 35 5.70 14.25 -9.48
CA GLU A 35 5.01 12.99 -9.23
C GLU A 35 5.60 12.26 -8.01
N LEU A 36 4.81 12.27 -6.94
CA LEU A 36 5.04 11.36 -5.82
C LEU A 36 4.80 9.91 -6.27
N PRO A 37 5.64 8.97 -5.80
CA PRO A 37 5.45 7.56 -6.10
C PRO A 37 4.12 7.14 -5.52
N SER A 38 3.46 6.23 -6.24
CA SER A 38 2.26 5.61 -5.71
C SER A 38 2.61 4.79 -4.48
N ILE A 39 1.89 4.99 -3.38
CA ILE A 39 2.05 4.22 -2.14
C ILE A 39 0.84 3.32 -1.99
N TYR A 40 1.07 2.09 -1.54
CA TYR A 40 0.02 1.09 -1.44
C TYR A 40 -0.14 0.62 -0.01
N GLY A 41 -1.39 0.41 0.39
CA GLY A 41 -1.76 -0.13 1.70
C GLY A 41 -2.52 -1.44 1.57
N ILE A 42 -2.36 -2.32 2.54
CA ILE A 42 -3.10 -3.59 2.63
C ILE A 42 -3.79 -3.62 3.99
N VAL A 43 -5.09 -3.92 3.98
CA VAL A 43 -5.88 -4.13 5.20
C VAL A 43 -6.47 -5.52 5.16
N THR A 44 -6.21 -6.31 6.19
CA THR A 44 -6.64 -7.71 6.25
C THR A 44 -7.14 -8.11 7.63
N THR A 45 -8.10 -9.03 7.67
CA THR A 45 -8.50 -9.78 8.87
C THR A 45 -8.11 -11.26 8.76
N GLY A 46 -7.18 -11.61 7.85
CA GLY A 46 -6.88 -12.98 7.42
C GLY A 46 -7.88 -13.51 6.39
N GLU A 47 -9.17 -13.41 6.70
CA GLU A 47 -10.27 -13.87 5.83
C GLU A 47 -10.68 -12.84 4.76
N LYS A 48 -10.63 -11.55 5.10
CA LYS A 48 -11.05 -10.46 4.21
C LYS A 48 -9.89 -9.52 3.94
N TRP A 49 -9.76 -9.11 2.69
CA TRP A 49 -8.65 -8.28 2.20
C TRP A 49 -9.17 -7.07 1.43
N LYS A 50 -8.57 -5.90 1.69
CA LYS A 50 -8.75 -4.67 0.90
C LYS A 50 -7.39 -4.06 0.60
N PHE A 51 -7.31 -3.43 -0.56
CA PHE A 51 -6.12 -2.72 -1.02
C PHE A 51 -6.41 -1.23 -1.11
N ILE A 52 -5.43 -0.43 -0.75
CA ILE A 52 -5.48 1.03 -0.79
C ILE A 52 -4.40 1.48 -1.78
N TYR A 53 -4.79 2.36 -2.69
CA TYR A 53 -3.90 3.03 -3.63
C TYR A 53 -3.89 4.51 -3.31
N TRP A 54 -2.72 5.02 -2.97
CA TRP A 54 -2.46 6.43 -2.75
C TRP A 54 -1.62 6.98 -3.90
N SER A 55 -2.09 8.05 -4.53
CA SER A 55 -1.32 8.78 -5.52
C SER A 55 -1.50 10.29 -5.38
N GLY A 56 -0.59 11.04 -6.01
CA GLY A 56 -0.59 12.49 -5.93
C GLY A 56 -0.04 13.03 -4.60
N PRO A 57 0.03 14.36 -4.47
CA PRO A 57 0.65 15.02 -3.33
C PRO A 57 -0.22 14.97 -2.06
N PRO A 58 0.37 15.03 -0.84
CA PRO A 58 -0.36 14.99 0.41
C PRO A 58 -1.40 16.10 0.55
N LYS A 59 -1.17 17.25 -0.10
CA LYS A 59 -2.09 18.38 -0.13
C LYS A 59 -3.35 18.10 -0.97
N THR A 60 -3.24 17.30 -2.03
CA THR A 60 -4.34 16.95 -2.93
C THR A 60 -4.25 15.48 -3.34
N PRO A 61 -4.43 14.54 -2.40
CA PRO A 61 -4.21 13.14 -2.67
C PRO A 61 -5.39 12.50 -3.39
N SER A 62 -5.10 11.52 -4.22
CA SER A 62 -6.08 10.61 -4.81
C SER A 62 -5.98 9.25 -4.09
N VAL A 63 -7.00 8.91 -3.30
CA VAL A 63 -7.07 7.65 -2.56
C VAL A 63 -8.16 6.76 -3.15
N LYS A 64 -7.79 5.53 -3.55
CA LYS A 64 -8.73 4.51 -4.03
C LYS A 64 -8.67 3.30 -3.11
N VAL A 65 -9.83 2.76 -2.74
CA VAL A 65 -9.95 1.54 -1.93
C VAL A 65 -10.65 0.47 -2.75
N SER A 66 -10.09 -0.73 -2.79
CA SER A 66 -10.69 -1.84 -3.53
C SER A 66 -12.00 -2.32 -2.89
N LYS A 67 -12.79 -3.06 -3.68
CA LYS A 67 -13.80 -3.96 -3.11
C LYS A 67 -13.13 -4.97 -2.17
N SER A 68 -13.90 -5.52 -1.23
CA SER A 68 -13.40 -6.58 -0.34
C SER A 68 -13.23 -7.88 -1.12
N TYR A 69 -12.09 -8.52 -0.95
CA TYR A 69 -11.87 -9.91 -1.35
C TYR A 69 -12.09 -10.79 -0.12
N VAL A 70 -12.76 -11.92 -0.32
CA VAL A 70 -12.90 -12.97 0.70
C VAL A 70 -12.01 -14.11 0.27
N CYS A 71 -11.02 -14.44 1.09
CA CYS A 71 -10.01 -15.44 0.81
C CYS A 71 -10.13 -16.59 1.80
N GLY A 72 -9.94 -17.80 1.27
CA GLY A 72 -9.79 -19.03 2.03
C GLY A 72 -8.47 -19.64 1.60
N PHE A 73 -7.65 -19.98 2.58
CA PHE A 73 -6.35 -20.63 2.39
C PHE A 73 -6.41 -22.12 2.75
N ASP A 74 -7.61 -22.63 3.05
CA ASP A 74 -7.86 -24.05 3.27
C ASP A 74 -8.02 -24.80 1.93
N GLU A 75 -7.78 -26.11 1.95
CA GLU A 75 -7.91 -26.99 0.79
C GLU A 75 -9.38 -27.21 0.39
N GLU A 76 -10.29 -27.06 1.35
CA GLU A 76 -11.74 -27.25 1.22
C GLU A 76 -12.46 -26.04 0.59
N ALA A 77 -11.74 -24.93 0.38
CA ALA A 77 -12.30 -23.71 -0.16
C ALA A 77 -12.94 -23.96 -1.52
N ASN A 78 -14.13 -23.40 -1.72
CA ASN A 78 -14.79 -23.45 -3.01
C ASN A 78 -13.96 -22.72 -4.08
N GLU A 79 -14.24 -23.03 -5.34
CA GLU A 79 -13.48 -22.51 -6.48
C GLU A 79 -13.46 -20.97 -6.54
N ALA A 80 -14.58 -20.32 -6.21
CA ALA A 80 -14.66 -18.86 -6.18
C ALA A 80 -13.71 -18.25 -5.14
N THR A 81 -13.60 -18.92 -3.99
CA THR A 81 -12.73 -18.51 -2.88
C THR A 81 -11.26 -18.73 -3.23
N LYS A 82 -10.92 -19.88 -3.83
CA LYS A 82 -9.57 -20.16 -4.34
C LYS A 82 -9.15 -19.14 -5.39
N LYS A 83 -10.03 -18.82 -6.34
CA LYS A 83 -9.79 -17.77 -7.35
C LYS A 83 -9.58 -16.39 -6.73
N ALA A 84 -10.35 -16.04 -5.69
CA ALA A 84 -10.15 -14.80 -4.95
C ALA A 84 -8.79 -14.77 -4.23
N THR A 85 -8.39 -15.88 -3.60
CA THR A 85 -7.08 -16.05 -2.96
C THR A 85 -5.95 -15.87 -3.97
N THR A 86 -5.98 -16.55 -5.11
CA THR A 86 -4.97 -16.41 -6.18
C THR A 86 -4.87 -14.96 -6.68
N LYS A 87 -6.01 -14.27 -6.82
CA LYS A 87 -6.05 -12.87 -7.22
C LYS A 87 -5.41 -11.96 -6.16
N VAL A 88 -5.67 -12.19 -4.87
CA VAL A 88 -5.07 -11.45 -3.77
C VAL A 88 -3.55 -11.66 -3.73
N LEU A 89 -3.07 -12.90 -3.85
CA LEU A 89 -1.64 -13.19 -3.89
C LEU A 89 -0.95 -12.51 -5.08
N SER A 90 -1.56 -12.57 -6.27
CA SER A 90 -1.06 -11.87 -7.46
C SER A 90 -0.98 -10.35 -7.25
N LEU A 91 -1.99 -9.75 -6.60
CA LEU A 91 -1.97 -8.33 -6.25
C LEU A 91 -0.82 -8.02 -5.29
N ILE A 92 -0.66 -8.80 -4.22
CA ILE A 92 0.43 -8.61 -3.24
C ILE A 92 1.79 -8.68 -3.94
N SER A 93 2.04 -9.70 -4.75
CA SER A 93 3.31 -9.83 -5.50
C SER A 93 3.59 -8.62 -6.39
N ARG A 94 2.58 -8.12 -7.11
CA ARG A 94 2.72 -6.92 -7.96
C ARG A 94 3.00 -5.66 -7.15
N LEU A 95 2.36 -5.51 -5.99
CA LEU A 95 2.60 -4.37 -5.09
C LEU A 95 4.03 -4.40 -4.54
N LEU A 96 4.50 -5.59 -4.11
CA LEU A 96 5.85 -5.76 -3.59
C LEU A 96 6.90 -5.49 -4.66
N HIS A 97 6.75 -6.00 -5.88
CA HIS A 97 7.66 -5.68 -6.99
C HIS A 97 7.68 -4.17 -7.28
N SER A 98 6.50 -3.54 -7.43
CA SER A 98 6.43 -2.09 -7.68
C SER A 98 7.10 -1.26 -6.59
N GLN A 99 7.04 -1.69 -5.32
CA GLN A 99 7.72 -1.01 -4.22
C GLN A 99 9.22 -1.31 -4.19
N GLY A 100 9.64 -2.54 -4.49
CA GLY A 100 11.04 -2.94 -4.61
C GLY A 100 11.77 -2.13 -5.69
N ASP A 101 11.20 -2.08 -6.89
CA ASP A 101 11.75 -1.30 -8.02
C ASP A 101 11.92 0.18 -7.65
N PHE A 102 10.92 0.74 -6.94
CA PHE A 102 10.97 2.11 -6.46
C PHE A 102 12.08 2.31 -5.43
N MET A 103 12.22 1.40 -4.45
CA MET A 103 13.24 1.47 -3.41
C MET A 103 14.65 1.35 -3.99
N GLU A 104 14.88 0.44 -4.93
CA GLU A 104 16.18 0.25 -5.59
C GLU A 104 16.58 1.51 -6.36
N SER A 105 15.65 2.09 -7.10
CA SER A 105 15.86 3.34 -7.86
C SER A 105 16.08 4.58 -6.98
N HIS A 106 15.83 4.47 -5.68
CA HIS A 106 15.79 5.59 -4.73
C HIS A 106 16.46 5.24 -3.40
N MET A 107 17.44 4.32 -3.39
CA MET A 107 18.07 3.76 -2.19
C MET A 107 18.62 4.86 -1.24
N ASP A 108 19.16 5.95 -1.81
CA ASP A 108 19.66 7.13 -1.10
C ASP A 108 18.58 7.87 -0.28
N LEU A 109 17.30 7.77 -0.65
CA LEU A 109 16.19 8.42 0.07
C LEU A 109 15.81 7.67 1.36
N PHE A 110 16.26 6.42 1.53
CA PHE A 110 15.94 5.60 2.70
C PHE A 110 17.10 5.51 3.71
N GLN A 111 18.31 5.94 3.34
CA GLN A 111 19.44 6.10 4.26
C GLN A 111 19.37 7.43 5.02
N VAL A 112 18.54 7.52 6.06
CA VAL A 112 18.74 8.52 7.13
C VAL A 112 18.32 7.88 8.45
N GLY A 113 19.29 7.58 9.31
CA GLY A 113 19.03 7.04 10.64
C GLY A 113 20.21 6.40 11.38
N GLU A 114 21.47 6.63 11.01
CA GLU A 114 22.62 6.36 11.90
C GLU A 114 23.60 7.51 11.73
N ASN A 115 23.53 8.49 12.62
CA ASN A 115 24.60 9.41 12.98
C ASN A 115 24.12 10.06 14.28
N GLU A 116 24.55 9.47 15.40
CA GLU A 116 24.55 10.10 16.73
C GLU A 116 25.51 11.29 16.77
#